data_AF-A0A0S7YED3-F1
#
_entry.id   AF-A0A0S7YED3-F1
#
_cell.length_a   1.000
_cell.length_b   1.000
_cell.length_c   1.000
_cell.angle_alpha   90.00
_cell.angle_beta   90.00
_cell.angle_gamma   90.00
#
_symmetry.space_group_name_H-M   'P 1'
#
loop_
_entity.id
_entity.type
_entity.pdbx_description
1 polymer ?
#
loop_
_entity_poly.entity_id
_entity_poly.type
_entity_poly.pdbx_seq_one_letter_code
_entity_poly.pdbx_strand_id
1 'polypeptide(L)'
;MKKIIIPIVIIIIIGAFSYWLYQSISGPQEISETEAKNCEADSDCIVFGEDGDCNCGCFNKDYQWEKEGDCFCVAPNSCKCVNGKCQGVFEEEETVEEKGVPEEQGEEEIALGGEEGKKEEEIIPKEEGPEEVSNATRVGKIERDEIWSGQIDIIGDILVEEGVTLTILPGTQVVILANKDTQNLFGHWECDGIENYDLLIGIKEEDNYNCGVHEGEPFRDENNHISIQINGTLHAVGTPEQMITITSDSPTPGIYDWNHFQFSHGIFSYCIMEYYRCFDPGNGTVVNHNILRHVGECAVCANSSVVVENNTIYDAGHELVDMHNAFPTIRNNTIGPNNNRCCIVIDGGSPLITGNTIKDCGSGLLLLVSPEDPNLKDNILKNNTFLNNGEDISYGY
;
A
#
# COMPACT_ATOMS: atom_id res chain seq x y z
N MET A 1 -54.45 -28.67 36.04
CA MET A 1 -53.22 -28.58 35.22
C MET A 1 -52.19 -27.75 35.96
N LYS A 2 -51.26 -28.39 36.69
CA LYS A 2 -50.08 -27.72 37.27
C LYS A 2 -48.86 -28.33 36.60
N LYS A 3 -48.23 -27.55 35.72
CA LYS A 3 -47.10 -27.96 34.88
C LYS A 3 -45.81 -27.99 35.69
N ILE A 4 -45.02 -29.00 35.39
CA ILE A 4 -43.66 -29.30 35.84
C ILE A 4 -42.72 -28.24 35.24
N ILE A 5 -42.13 -27.39 36.07
CA ILE A 5 -41.04 -26.44 35.70
C ILE A 5 -39.96 -26.55 36.77
N ILE A 6 -39.24 -27.68 36.83
CA ILE A 6 -38.10 -27.83 37.75
C ILE A 6 -36.83 -28.44 37.10
N PRO A 7 -36.80 -29.18 35.96
CA PRO A 7 -35.54 -29.80 35.54
C PRO A 7 -34.62 -28.89 34.70
N ILE A 8 -35.07 -27.74 34.20
CA ILE A 8 -34.27 -26.90 33.26
C ILE A 8 -33.28 -25.97 33.99
N VAL A 9 -33.61 -25.51 35.21
CA VAL A 9 -32.76 -24.57 35.96
C VAL A 9 -31.50 -25.27 36.52
N ILE A 10 -31.57 -26.57 36.81
CA ILE A 10 -30.43 -27.33 37.35
C ILE A 10 -29.39 -27.64 36.26
N ILE A 11 -29.81 -27.80 35.00
CA ILE A 11 -28.89 -28.06 33.87
C ILE A 11 -28.07 -26.82 33.51
N ILE A 12 -28.65 -25.62 33.62
CA ILE A 12 -27.96 -24.35 33.33
C ILE A 12 -26.90 -24.02 34.39
N ILE A 13 -27.14 -24.36 35.66
CA ILE A 13 -26.18 -24.11 36.76
C ILE A 13 -24.96 -25.04 36.67
N ILE A 14 -25.14 -26.29 36.22
CA ILE A 14 -24.01 -27.23 36.05
C ILE A 14 -23.13 -26.82 34.87
N GLY A 15 -23.71 -26.37 33.74
CA GLY A 15 -22.95 -25.89 32.58
C GLY A 15 -22.12 -24.63 32.85
N ALA A 16 -22.65 -23.68 33.61
CA ALA A 16 -21.93 -22.46 33.98
C ALA A 16 -20.75 -22.73 34.93
N PHE A 17 -20.86 -23.72 35.83
CA PHE A 17 -19.78 -24.10 36.73
C PHE A 17 -18.66 -24.87 36.00
N SER A 18 -19.00 -25.68 34.99
CA SER A 18 -18.01 -26.37 34.15
C SER A 18 -17.21 -25.40 33.26
N TYR A 19 -17.85 -24.36 32.73
CA TYR A 19 -17.20 -23.33 31.91
C TYR A 19 -16.28 -22.43 32.75
N TRP A 20 -16.68 -22.08 33.97
CA TRP A 20 -15.84 -21.31 34.91
C TRP A 20 -14.62 -22.11 35.39
N LEU A 21 -14.75 -23.42 35.59
CA LEU A 21 -13.63 -24.30 35.94
C LEU A 21 -12.64 -24.48 34.77
N TYR A 22 -13.12 -24.49 33.52
CA TYR A 22 -12.28 -24.59 32.32
C TYR A 22 -11.41 -23.34 32.11
N GLN A 23 -11.97 -22.14 32.33
CA GLN A 23 -11.21 -20.88 32.26
C GLN A 23 -10.16 -20.76 33.39
N SER A 24 -10.39 -21.39 34.55
CA SER A 24 -9.45 -21.37 35.69
C SER A 24 -8.24 -22.31 35.52
N ILE A 25 -8.36 -23.33 34.66
CA ILE A 25 -7.28 -24.30 34.38
C ILE A 25 -6.46 -23.88 33.13
N SER A 26 -6.97 -22.95 32.31
CA SER A 26 -6.39 -22.54 31.02
C SER A 26 -5.77 -21.13 31.09
N GLY A 27 -5.00 -20.83 32.13
CA GLY A 27 -4.27 -19.56 32.21
C GLY A 27 -3.19 -19.45 31.13
N PRO A 28 -2.81 -18.24 30.69
CA PRO A 28 -1.72 -18.05 29.75
C PRO A 28 -0.43 -18.59 30.37
N GLN A 29 0.29 -19.41 29.62
CA GLN A 29 1.63 -19.83 30.00
C GLN A 29 2.53 -18.59 30.03
N GLU A 30 3.07 -18.26 31.20
CA GLU A 30 4.27 -17.43 31.32
C GLU A 30 5.38 -18.09 30.51
N ILE A 31 5.76 -17.46 29.40
CA ILE A 31 6.98 -17.81 28.68
C ILE A 31 8.14 -17.29 29.53
N SER A 32 8.96 -18.22 30.03
CA SER A 32 10.12 -17.89 30.84
C SER A 32 11.14 -17.08 30.04
N GLU A 33 11.73 -16.08 30.69
CA GLU A 33 12.76 -15.14 30.24
C GLU A 33 14.13 -15.77 29.86
N THR A 34 14.18 -17.03 29.43
CA THR A 34 15.45 -17.77 29.29
C THR A 34 15.72 -18.44 27.94
N GLU A 35 15.01 -18.07 26.87
CA GLU A 35 15.34 -18.54 25.49
C GLU A 35 15.47 -17.42 24.45
N ALA A 36 15.66 -16.17 24.89
CA ALA A 36 16.19 -15.10 24.03
C ALA A 36 17.72 -15.19 23.98
N LYS A 37 18.27 -16.14 23.21
CA LYS A 37 19.71 -16.15 22.92
C LYS A 37 19.98 -16.26 21.42
N ASN A 38 20.68 -15.23 20.96
CA ASN A 38 21.53 -15.12 19.78
C ASN A 38 20.84 -14.68 18.47
N CYS A 39 20.44 -13.40 18.43
CA CYS A 39 20.78 -12.58 17.27
C CYS A 39 21.92 -11.65 17.71
N GLU A 40 23.17 -12.01 17.40
CA GLU A 40 24.29 -11.09 17.53
C GLU A 40 24.22 -10.09 16.37
N ALA A 41 24.33 -8.80 16.68
CA ALA A 41 24.40 -7.73 15.70
C ALA A 41 25.68 -7.88 14.86
N ASP A 42 25.52 -8.03 13.55
CA ASP A 42 26.63 -8.08 12.58
C ASP A 42 26.91 -6.66 12.05
N SER A 43 28.19 -6.31 11.91
CA SER A 43 28.68 -4.94 11.75
C SER A 43 28.74 -4.41 10.31
N ASP A 44 28.17 -5.12 9.34
CA ASP A 44 28.44 -4.87 7.91
C ASP A 44 27.18 -4.68 7.02
N CYS A 45 26.05 -4.20 7.56
CA CYS A 45 24.87 -3.83 6.75
C CYS A 45 24.74 -2.31 6.56
N ILE A 46 24.79 -1.86 5.30
CA ILE A 46 24.73 -0.43 4.91
C ILE A 46 23.27 0.05 4.78
N VAL A 47 23.03 1.24 5.30
CA VAL A 47 21.78 2.01 5.32
C VAL A 47 22.16 3.43 5.01
N PHE A 48 21.34 4.12 4.23
CA PHE A 48 21.37 5.58 4.22
C PHE A 48 20.15 6.17 4.92
N GLY A 49 20.35 6.37 6.22
CA GLY A 49 19.74 7.38 7.09
C GLY A 49 20.88 7.92 7.97
N GLU A 50 20.77 9.11 8.54
CA GLU A 50 21.93 9.87 9.08
C GLU A 50 22.78 9.14 10.15
N ASP A 51 22.33 8.02 10.73
CA ASP A 51 23.08 7.13 11.65
C ASP A 51 23.24 5.65 11.21
N GLY A 52 22.71 5.23 10.04
CA GLY A 52 23.04 3.93 9.45
C GLY A 52 22.26 2.65 9.88
N ASP A 53 20.94 2.69 10.18
CA ASP A 53 20.11 1.52 10.61
C ASP A 53 19.17 0.88 9.55
N CYS A 54 19.30 -0.43 9.28
CA CYS A 54 18.62 -1.14 8.18
C CYS A 54 17.45 -1.94 8.71
N ASN A 55 16.26 -1.65 8.19
CA ASN A 55 15.06 -2.36 8.57
C ASN A 55 14.73 -3.41 7.50
N CYS A 56 15.23 -4.64 7.67
CA CYS A 56 14.84 -5.78 6.85
C CYS A 56 13.62 -6.46 7.49
N GLY A 57 12.42 -6.26 6.94
CA GLY A 57 11.21 -7.00 7.30
C GLY A 57 11.07 -8.28 6.46
N CYS A 58 10.72 -9.40 7.10
CA CYS A 58 10.50 -10.70 6.46
C CYS A 58 9.11 -10.81 5.81
N PHE A 59 9.01 -11.31 4.57
CA PHE A 59 7.72 -11.72 3.96
C PHE A 59 7.87 -13.02 3.15
N ASN A 60 6.93 -13.97 3.33
CA ASN A 60 6.81 -15.21 2.56
C ASN A 60 5.71 -15.05 1.49
N LYS A 61 5.94 -15.62 0.30
CA LYS A 61 5.03 -15.72 -0.86
C LYS A 61 3.60 -16.18 -0.53
N ASP A 62 3.39 -16.95 0.56
CA ASP A 62 2.08 -17.49 0.92
C ASP A 62 1.47 -16.92 2.23
N TYR A 63 2.01 -15.82 2.78
CA TYR A 63 1.45 -15.09 3.95
C TYR A 63 1.05 -15.94 5.17
N GLN A 64 1.67 -17.11 5.38
CA GLN A 64 1.55 -17.86 6.63
C GLN A 64 2.80 -17.67 7.48
N TRP A 65 2.60 -17.33 8.76
CA TRP A 65 3.67 -17.29 9.75
C TRP A 65 4.14 -18.71 10.05
N GLU A 66 5.20 -19.16 9.39
CA GLU A 66 5.91 -20.38 9.78
C GLU A 66 7.30 -20.05 10.31
N LYS A 67 7.69 -20.78 11.36
CA LYS A 67 8.86 -20.52 12.20
C LYS A 67 10.20 -20.85 11.51
N GLU A 68 10.18 -21.38 10.28
CA GLU A 68 11.34 -21.98 9.60
C GLU A 68 11.32 -21.75 8.07
N GLY A 69 11.04 -20.52 7.60
CA GLY A 69 11.15 -20.15 6.19
C GLY A 69 12.48 -19.51 5.82
N ASP A 70 13.05 -19.89 4.67
CA ASP A 70 14.24 -19.27 4.09
C ASP A 70 14.03 -17.76 3.82
N CYS A 71 15.02 -16.94 4.15
CA CYS A 71 14.97 -15.49 3.96
C CYS A 71 15.04 -15.12 2.47
N PHE A 72 14.06 -14.35 1.98
CA PHE A 72 14.14 -13.70 0.66
C PHE A 72 14.39 -12.20 0.84
N CYS A 73 15.45 -11.70 0.21
CA CYS A 73 15.68 -10.27 0.06
C CYS A 73 14.95 -9.81 -1.20
N VAL A 74 14.07 -8.79 -1.10
CA VAL A 74 13.71 -7.98 -2.27
C VAL A 74 14.84 -6.99 -2.46
N ALA A 75 15.87 -7.44 -3.15
CA ALA A 75 16.98 -6.63 -3.59
C ALA A 75 16.62 -5.99 -4.94
N PRO A 76 17.00 -4.72 -5.22
CA PRO A 76 17.06 -4.25 -6.60
C PRO A 76 17.94 -5.21 -7.42
N ASN A 77 17.70 -5.30 -8.74
CA ASN A 77 18.35 -6.25 -9.68
C ASN A 77 19.90 -6.26 -9.64
N SER A 78 20.53 -5.32 -8.92
CA SER A 78 21.96 -5.17 -8.72
C SER A 78 22.55 -5.91 -7.51
N CYS A 79 21.76 -6.67 -6.71
CA CYS A 79 22.34 -7.45 -5.61
C CYS A 79 21.64 -8.80 -5.34
N LYS A 80 22.40 -9.76 -4.80
CA LYS A 80 21.93 -11.11 -4.44
C LYS A 80 22.44 -11.52 -3.06
N CYS A 81 21.62 -12.24 -2.29
CA CYS A 81 22.05 -12.87 -1.05
C CYS A 81 22.84 -14.16 -1.38
N VAL A 82 24.12 -14.18 -1.01
CA VAL A 82 25.01 -15.34 -1.16
C VAL A 82 25.60 -15.66 0.22
N ASN A 83 25.23 -16.81 0.78
CA ASN A 83 25.65 -17.25 2.12
C ASN A 83 25.33 -16.25 3.24
N GLY A 84 24.15 -15.63 3.21
CA GLY A 84 23.73 -14.67 4.23
C GLY A 84 24.38 -13.29 4.13
N LYS A 85 25.10 -13.00 3.04
CA LYS A 85 25.69 -11.68 2.75
C LYS A 85 25.14 -11.12 1.45
N CYS A 86 24.79 -9.84 1.45
CA CYS A 86 24.40 -9.12 0.25
C CYS A 86 25.64 -8.87 -0.62
N GLN A 87 25.66 -9.39 -1.84
CA GLN A 87 26.74 -9.17 -2.82
C GLN A 87 26.19 -8.38 -4.01
N GLY A 88 26.90 -7.32 -4.40
CA GLY A 88 26.59 -6.56 -5.62
C GLY A 88 26.94 -7.38 -6.86
N VAL A 89 26.04 -7.41 -7.84
CA VAL A 89 26.27 -8.03 -9.15
C VAL A 89 26.84 -6.96 -10.07
N PHE A 90 28.15 -6.97 -10.26
CA PHE A 90 28.79 -6.25 -11.37
C PHE A 90 28.93 -7.27 -12.50
N GLU A 91 28.29 -7.03 -13.64
CA GLU A 91 28.60 -7.79 -14.84
C GLU A 91 30.09 -7.56 -15.15
N GLU A 92 30.91 -8.62 -15.00
CA GLU A 92 32.25 -8.62 -15.55
C GLU A 92 32.09 -8.63 -17.08
N GLU A 93 32.57 -7.58 -17.74
CA GLU A 93 32.68 -7.51 -19.20
C GLU A 93 33.46 -8.73 -19.71
N GLU A 94 32.77 -9.70 -20.31
CA GLU A 94 33.44 -10.74 -21.08
C GLU A 94 34.10 -10.12 -22.30
N THR A 95 35.42 -10.04 -22.25
CA THR A 95 36.29 -9.70 -23.37
C THR A 95 36.11 -10.71 -24.50
N VAL A 96 35.53 -10.27 -25.62
CA VAL A 96 35.49 -11.05 -26.87
C VAL A 96 36.90 -11.09 -27.47
N GLU A 97 37.60 -12.21 -27.35
CA GLU A 97 38.78 -12.50 -28.17
C GLU A 97 38.35 -12.94 -29.57
N GLU A 98 38.65 -12.12 -30.57
CA GLU A 98 38.62 -12.48 -31.99
C GLU A 98 39.66 -13.57 -32.29
N LYS A 99 39.22 -14.73 -32.83
CA LYS A 99 40.05 -15.56 -33.71
C LYS A 99 39.24 -16.28 -34.79
N GLY A 100 39.55 -15.91 -36.04
CA GLY A 100 40.00 -16.88 -37.05
C GLY A 100 38.97 -17.47 -38.00
N VAL A 101 38.92 -16.90 -39.21
CA VAL A 101 38.50 -17.56 -40.46
C VAL A 101 39.48 -18.71 -40.80
N PRO A 102 39.03 -19.83 -41.40
CA PRO A 102 39.51 -20.12 -42.75
C PRO A 102 38.46 -20.66 -43.74
N GLU A 103 38.87 -20.57 -45.00
CA GLU A 103 38.21 -20.84 -46.28
C GLU A 103 37.80 -22.30 -46.58
N GLU A 104 36.82 -22.40 -47.48
CA GLU A 104 36.50 -23.39 -48.51
C GLU A 104 37.30 -24.72 -48.62
N GLN A 105 36.56 -25.83 -48.82
CA GLN A 105 36.50 -26.59 -50.09
C GLN A 105 35.46 -27.72 -50.00
N GLY A 106 34.76 -27.98 -51.11
CA GLY A 106 33.59 -28.88 -51.20
C GLY A 106 33.88 -30.33 -51.55
N GLU A 107 32.81 -31.12 -51.67
CA GLU A 107 32.65 -32.26 -52.60
C GLU A 107 31.19 -32.76 -52.56
N GLU A 108 30.68 -33.16 -53.74
CA GLU A 108 29.36 -33.76 -53.98
C GLU A 108 29.29 -35.22 -53.53
N GLU A 109 28.15 -35.68 -52.99
CA GLU A 109 27.61 -37.00 -53.37
C GLU A 109 26.09 -37.12 -53.09
N ILE A 110 25.43 -37.86 -53.98
CA ILE A 110 23.99 -38.06 -54.12
C ILE A 110 23.60 -39.35 -53.40
N ALA A 111 22.46 -39.37 -52.68
CA ALA A 111 21.34 -40.33 -52.85
C ALA A 111 20.54 -40.68 -51.57
N LEU A 112 19.22 -40.61 -51.74
CA LEU A 112 18.17 -41.51 -51.20
C LEU A 112 17.75 -41.42 -49.72
N GLY A 113 16.57 -40.82 -49.52
CA GLY A 113 15.43 -41.51 -48.92
C GLY A 113 15.45 -41.73 -47.40
N GLY A 114 14.81 -40.81 -46.67
CA GLY A 114 14.36 -41.02 -45.30
C GLY A 114 13.34 -39.96 -44.92
N GLU A 115 12.09 -40.37 -44.68
CA GLU A 115 11.08 -39.55 -44.03
C GLU A 115 11.53 -39.29 -42.59
N GLU A 116 12.17 -38.14 -42.34
CA GLU A 116 12.37 -37.65 -40.99
C GLU A 116 11.18 -36.75 -40.63
N GLY A 117 10.45 -37.19 -39.61
CA GLY A 117 9.34 -36.45 -39.03
C GLY A 117 9.78 -35.04 -38.65
N LYS A 118 8.97 -34.07 -39.07
CA LYS A 118 9.05 -32.70 -38.56
C LYS A 118 8.97 -32.77 -37.04
N LYS A 119 10.10 -32.59 -36.37
CA LYS A 119 10.09 -32.06 -35.00
C LYS A 119 9.53 -30.66 -35.13
N GLU A 120 8.29 -30.48 -34.71
CA GLU A 120 7.82 -29.18 -34.29
C GLU A 120 8.77 -28.76 -33.17
N GLU A 121 9.69 -27.85 -33.51
CA GLU A 121 10.39 -27.07 -32.50
C GLU A 121 9.29 -26.34 -31.74
N GLU A 122 9.02 -26.84 -30.54
CA GLU A 122 8.22 -26.15 -29.54
C GLU A 122 8.92 -24.82 -29.32
N ILE A 123 8.37 -23.77 -29.94
CA ILE A 123 8.82 -22.40 -29.74
C ILE A 123 8.47 -22.10 -28.28
N ILE A 124 9.42 -22.37 -27.38
CA ILE A 124 9.34 -21.92 -25.99
C ILE A 124 9.14 -20.41 -26.10
N PRO A 125 7.99 -19.85 -25.66
CA PRO A 125 7.80 -18.42 -25.66
C PRO A 125 8.95 -17.83 -24.87
N LYS A 126 9.74 -16.97 -25.51
CA LYS A 126 10.76 -16.21 -24.81
C LYS A 126 9.99 -15.46 -23.71
N GLU A 127 10.33 -15.68 -22.45
CA GLU A 127 9.79 -14.86 -21.37
C GLU A 127 10.12 -13.41 -21.73
N GLU A 128 9.11 -12.69 -22.23
CA GLU A 128 9.24 -11.27 -22.49
C GLU A 128 9.35 -10.62 -21.12
N GLY A 129 10.50 -10.00 -20.86
CA GLY A 129 10.71 -9.24 -19.63
C GLY A 129 9.72 -8.09 -19.49
N PRO A 130 9.78 -7.36 -18.38
CA PRO A 130 8.89 -6.22 -18.17
C PRO A 130 8.99 -5.20 -19.31
N GLU A 131 7.85 -4.63 -19.71
CA GLU A 131 7.80 -3.60 -20.73
C GLU A 131 8.31 -2.26 -20.18
N GLU A 132 9.34 -1.70 -20.83
CA GLU A 132 9.83 -0.37 -20.50
C GLU A 132 8.94 0.71 -21.13
N VAL A 133 8.34 1.54 -20.29
CA VAL A 133 7.47 2.65 -20.69
C VAL A 133 8.09 3.96 -20.24
N SER A 134 8.37 4.87 -21.17
CA SER A 134 9.03 6.13 -20.88
C SER A 134 8.48 7.27 -21.71
N ASN A 135 8.26 8.45 -21.09
CA ASN A 135 7.81 9.66 -21.78
C ASN A 135 6.56 9.42 -22.63
N ALA A 136 5.56 8.76 -22.03
CA ALA A 136 4.45 8.16 -22.73
C ALA A 136 3.11 8.54 -22.10
N THR A 137 2.06 8.50 -22.93
CA THR A 137 0.68 8.60 -22.45
C THR A 137 0.15 7.21 -22.10
N ARG A 138 -0.51 7.07 -20.96
CA ARG A 138 -1.06 5.81 -20.45
C ARG A 138 -2.54 5.95 -20.07
N VAL A 139 -3.27 4.87 -20.30
CA VAL A 139 -4.67 4.67 -19.96
C VAL A 139 -4.99 3.19 -20.14
N GLY A 140 -5.98 2.67 -19.42
CA GLY A 140 -6.48 1.33 -19.60
C GLY A 140 -5.85 0.29 -18.68
N LYS A 141 -6.01 -0.97 -19.07
CA LYS A 141 -5.50 -2.12 -18.34
C LYS A 141 -4.01 -2.34 -18.60
N ILE A 142 -3.29 -2.77 -17.57
CA ILE A 142 -1.89 -3.20 -17.62
C ILE A 142 -1.89 -4.69 -17.28
N GLU A 143 -1.70 -5.52 -18.32
CA GLU A 143 -1.83 -6.99 -18.27
C GLU A 143 -0.47 -7.72 -18.22
N ARG A 144 0.63 -6.97 -18.22
CA ARG A 144 2.01 -7.48 -18.10
C ARG A 144 2.84 -6.49 -17.29
N ASP A 145 3.95 -6.97 -16.74
CA ASP A 145 4.84 -6.12 -15.95
C ASP A 145 5.29 -4.91 -16.76
N GLU A 146 5.21 -3.72 -16.16
CA GLU A 146 5.65 -2.46 -16.77
C GLU A 146 6.66 -1.76 -15.85
N ILE A 147 7.68 -1.14 -16.46
CA ILE A 147 8.64 -0.26 -15.79
C ILE A 147 8.48 1.14 -16.35
N TRP A 148 8.01 2.06 -15.51
CA TRP A 148 7.75 3.45 -15.86
C TRP A 148 8.94 4.35 -15.54
N SER A 149 9.25 5.27 -16.46
CA SER A 149 10.30 6.28 -16.32
C SER A 149 9.98 7.59 -17.06
N GLY A 150 10.69 8.67 -16.74
CA GLY A 150 10.48 9.96 -17.39
C GLY A 150 9.14 10.58 -17.02
N GLN A 151 8.45 11.21 -17.97
CA GLN A 151 7.08 11.71 -17.75
C GLN A 151 6.04 10.68 -18.24
N ILE A 152 5.08 10.31 -17.42
CA ILE A 152 3.96 9.45 -17.79
C ILE A 152 2.66 10.26 -17.68
N ASP A 153 2.02 10.54 -18.80
CA ASP A 153 0.76 11.28 -18.85
C ASP A 153 -0.41 10.31 -18.75
N ILE A 154 -1.14 10.31 -17.63
CA ILE A 154 -2.33 9.47 -17.45
C ILE A 154 -3.55 10.25 -17.91
N ILE A 155 -4.23 9.77 -18.95
CA ILE A 155 -5.39 10.45 -19.57
C ILE A 155 -6.72 9.74 -19.34
N GLY A 156 -6.70 8.62 -18.62
CA GLY A 156 -7.88 7.91 -18.16
C GLY A 156 -7.50 6.89 -17.12
N ASP A 157 -8.48 6.11 -16.65
CA ASP A 157 -8.24 5.14 -15.59
C ASP A 157 -7.10 4.16 -15.89
N ILE A 158 -6.41 3.74 -14.83
CA ILE A 158 -5.38 2.70 -14.89
C ILE A 158 -5.82 1.53 -14.02
N LEU A 159 -5.83 0.34 -14.61
CA LEU A 159 -6.05 -0.92 -13.89
C LEU A 159 -4.85 -1.85 -14.10
N VAL A 160 -4.02 -2.05 -13.07
CA VAL A 160 -2.98 -3.09 -13.09
C VAL A 160 -3.60 -4.39 -12.58
N GLU A 161 -3.63 -5.40 -13.45
CA GLU A 161 -4.28 -6.68 -13.15
C GLU A 161 -3.53 -7.48 -12.06
N GLU A 162 -4.21 -8.45 -11.46
CA GLU A 162 -3.59 -9.35 -10.48
C GLU A 162 -2.41 -10.12 -11.10
N GLY A 163 -1.35 -10.33 -10.31
CA GLY A 163 -0.14 -11.02 -10.77
C GLY A 163 0.80 -10.16 -11.63
N VAL A 164 0.43 -8.92 -11.95
CA VAL A 164 1.26 -7.96 -12.68
C VAL A 164 1.98 -7.02 -11.72
N THR A 165 3.22 -6.67 -12.04
CA THR A 165 4.02 -5.69 -11.31
C THR A 165 4.14 -4.38 -12.09
N LEU A 166 3.68 -3.28 -11.50
CA LEU A 166 4.00 -1.93 -11.97
C LEU A 166 5.18 -1.39 -11.18
N THR A 167 6.31 -1.18 -11.84
CA THR A 167 7.49 -0.53 -11.27
C THR A 167 7.56 0.92 -11.74
N ILE A 168 7.71 1.86 -10.83
CA ILE A 168 7.91 3.28 -11.15
C ILE A 168 9.32 3.67 -10.68
N LEU A 169 10.19 4.06 -11.61
CA LEU A 169 11.59 4.36 -11.31
C LEU A 169 11.75 5.73 -10.62
N PRO A 170 12.84 5.94 -9.84
CA PRO A 170 13.16 7.23 -9.24
C PRO A 170 13.14 8.40 -10.24
N GLY A 171 12.61 9.54 -9.81
CA GLY A 171 12.50 10.77 -10.61
C GLY A 171 11.43 10.74 -11.70
N THR A 172 10.61 9.69 -11.77
CA THR A 172 9.46 9.64 -12.69
C THR A 172 8.41 10.69 -12.29
N GLN A 173 7.85 11.38 -13.29
CA GLN A 173 6.72 12.30 -13.12
C GLN A 173 5.47 11.66 -13.74
N VAL A 174 4.52 11.28 -12.91
CA VAL A 174 3.20 10.81 -13.34
C VAL A 174 2.25 12.01 -13.29
N VAL A 175 1.76 12.43 -14.44
CA VAL A 175 0.94 13.63 -14.61
C VAL A 175 -0.46 13.20 -15.04
N ILE A 176 -1.45 13.47 -14.22
CA ILE A 176 -2.82 12.98 -14.38
C ILE A 176 -3.68 14.09 -14.97
N LEU A 177 -4.42 13.75 -16.04
CA LEU A 177 -5.36 14.65 -16.70
C LEU A 177 -6.49 15.03 -15.74
N ALA A 178 -6.53 16.31 -15.37
CA ALA A 178 -7.44 16.82 -14.36
C ALA A 178 -8.88 16.92 -14.87
N ASN A 179 -9.84 16.48 -14.04
CA ASN A 179 -11.28 16.63 -14.27
C ASN A 179 -11.74 16.09 -15.65
N LYS A 180 -11.00 15.12 -16.19
CA LYS A 180 -11.40 14.38 -17.38
C LYS A 180 -10.82 12.97 -17.39
N ASP A 181 -11.68 12.01 -17.68
CA ASP A 181 -11.31 10.63 -17.93
C ASP A 181 -11.70 10.24 -19.38
N THR A 182 -10.74 9.68 -20.13
CA THR A 182 -10.96 9.22 -21.50
C THR A 182 -11.41 7.75 -21.58
N GLN A 183 -11.28 7.00 -20.49
CA GLN A 183 -11.65 5.59 -20.41
C GLN A 183 -12.00 5.21 -18.96
N ASN A 184 -13.29 5.27 -18.63
CA ASN A 184 -13.78 4.80 -17.33
C ASN A 184 -13.73 3.27 -17.28
N LEU A 185 -12.98 2.73 -16.34
CA LEU A 185 -12.80 1.29 -16.10
C LEU A 185 -13.56 0.80 -14.87
N PHE A 186 -13.95 1.70 -13.96
CA PHE A 186 -14.47 1.30 -12.67
C PHE A 186 -16.00 1.24 -12.63
N GLY A 187 -16.46 0.20 -11.96
CA GLY A 187 -17.88 -0.13 -11.84
C GLY A 187 -18.55 0.74 -10.80
N HIS A 188 -19.85 0.92 -10.99
CA HIS A 188 -20.67 1.78 -10.15
C HIS A 188 -20.99 1.10 -8.83
N TRP A 189 -20.79 1.81 -7.73
CA TRP A 189 -21.14 1.30 -6.41
C TRP A 189 -22.40 1.99 -5.87
N GLU A 190 -23.24 1.17 -5.25
CA GLU A 190 -24.37 1.67 -4.47
C GLU A 190 -23.85 2.12 -3.11
N CYS A 191 -24.30 3.29 -2.70
CA CYS A 191 -23.95 3.84 -1.41
C CYS A 191 -25.18 4.33 -0.67
N ASP A 192 -25.38 3.85 0.56
CA ASP A 192 -26.51 4.23 1.41
C ASP A 192 -27.88 4.13 0.73
N GLY A 193 -28.04 3.13 -0.16
CA GLY A 193 -29.29 2.92 -0.91
C GLY A 193 -29.40 3.74 -2.21
N ILE A 194 -28.36 4.47 -2.59
CA ILE A 194 -28.31 5.28 -3.82
C ILE A 194 -27.45 4.55 -4.85
N GLU A 195 -28.08 4.04 -5.91
CA GLU A 195 -27.40 3.43 -7.05
C GLU A 195 -26.59 4.49 -7.82
N ASN A 196 -25.36 4.13 -8.21
CA ASN A 196 -24.45 4.97 -9.01
C ASN A 196 -24.14 6.34 -8.36
N TYR A 197 -23.95 6.35 -7.03
CA TYR A 197 -23.68 7.58 -6.29
C TYR A 197 -22.38 8.26 -6.73
N ASP A 198 -21.37 7.46 -7.06
CA ASP A 198 -20.09 7.87 -7.64
C ASP A 198 -20.20 8.57 -8.99
N LEU A 199 -21.28 8.33 -9.74
CA LEU A 199 -21.55 8.98 -11.02
C LEU A 199 -22.25 10.33 -10.90
N LEU A 200 -22.68 10.72 -9.69
CA LEU A 200 -23.31 12.01 -9.49
C LEU A 200 -22.31 13.13 -9.84
N ILE A 201 -22.84 14.21 -10.41
CA ILE A 201 -22.05 15.36 -10.88
C ILE A 201 -22.42 16.61 -10.08
N GLY A 202 -21.50 17.56 -10.01
CA GLY A 202 -21.71 18.84 -9.35
C GLY A 202 -21.45 18.79 -7.85
N ILE A 203 -22.02 19.75 -7.12
CA ILE A 203 -21.80 19.92 -5.68
C ILE A 203 -22.92 19.26 -4.90
N LYS A 204 -22.57 18.56 -3.82
CA LYS A 204 -23.54 17.99 -2.89
C LYS A 204 -24.20 19.09 -2.06
N GLU A 205 -25.52 19.21 -2.19
CA GLU A 205 -26.32 20.26 -1.51
C GLU A 205 -26.97 19.76 -0.20
N GLU A 206 -26.97 18.45 0.04
CA GLU A 206 -27.64 17.87 1.22
C GLU A 206 -26.64 17.58 2.34
N ASP A 207 -27.02 17.94 3.57
CA ASP A 207 -26.28 17.62 4.81
C ASP A 207 -26.66 16.22 5.34
N ASN A 208 -26.38 15.19 4.53
CA ASN A 208 -26.43 13.79 4.93
C ASN A 208 -25.05 13.15 4.79
N TYR A 209 -24.69 12.24 5.68
CA TYR A 209 -23.45 11.50 5.50
C TYR A 209 -23.69 10.38 4.50
N ASN A 210 -23.27 10.59 3.26
CA ASN A 210 -23.32 9.58 2.21
C ASN A 210 -21.89 9.43 1.65
N CYS A 211 -21.32 8.24 1.72
CA CYS A 211 -20.18 7.85 0.88
C CYS A 211 -18.88 8.65 1.10
N GLY A 212 -18.75 9.33 2.24
CA GLY A 212 -17.65 10.23 2.51
C GLY A 212 -17.68 11.55 1.71
N VAL A 213 -18.80 11.91 1.06
CA VAL A 213 -18.94 13.24 0.42
C VAL A 213 -19.79 14.14 1.32
N HIS A 214 -19.23 15.27 1.76
CA HIS A 214 -19.91 16.22 2.63
C HIS A 214 -20.67 17.30 1.84
N GLU A 215 -21.59 18.01 2.52
CA GLU A 215 -22.26 19.18 1.95
C GLU A 215 -21.22 20.21 1.48
N GLY A 216 -21.40 20.73 0.26
CA GLY A 216 -20.50 21.71 -0.35
C GLY A 216 -19.31 21.12 -1.11
N GLU A 217 -19.15 19.80 -1.09
CA GLU A 217 -18.09 19.11 -1.83
C GLU A 217 -18.59 18.61 -3.19
N PRO A 218 -17.72 18.54 -4.21
CA PRO A 218 -18.07 17.88 -5.45
C PRO A 218 -18.30 16.39 -5.19
N PHE A 219 -19.32 15.82 -5.85
CA PHE A 219 -19.41 14.37 -5.99
C PHE A 219 -18.14 13.83 -6.68
N ARG A 220 -17.85 12.54 -6.49
CA ARG A 220 -16.67 11.89 -7.09
C ARG A 220 -16.65 12.02 -8.61
N ASP A 221 -17.82 12.04 -9.26
CA ASP A 221 -17.96 12.17 -10.70
C ASP A 221 -16.99 11.23 -11.43
N GLU A 222 -17.08 9.93 -11.10
CA GLU A 222 -16.15 8.89 -11.57
C GLU A 222 -16.06 8.83 -13.10
N ASN A 223 -17.13 9.23 -13.81
CA ASN A 223 -17.11 9.31 -15.27
C ASN A 223 -16.17 10.37 -15.85
N ASN A 224 -15.76 11.35 -15.03
CA ASN A 224 -14.90 12.45 -15.47
C ASN A 224 -13.64 12.60 -14.62
N HIS A 225 -13.40 11.76 -13.62
CA HIS A 225 -12.20 11.85 -12.79
C HIS A 225 -11.48 10.53 -12.78
N ILE A 226 -10.17 10.59 -13.04
CA ILE A 226 -9.33 9.41 -13.20
C ILE A 226 -9.11 8.73 -11.85
N SER A 227 -9.23 7.41 -11.87
CA SER A 227 -8.84 6.53 -10.78
C SER A 227 -7.71 5.59 -11.23
N ILE A 228 -6.82 5.26 -10.30
CA ILE A 228 -5.71 4.32 -10.50
C ILE A 228 -5.89 3.18 -9.50
N GLN A 229 -6.10 1.97 -10.02
CA GLN A 229 -6.23 0.76 -9.21
C GLN A 229 -5.15 -0.26 -9.59
N ILE A 230 -4.36 -0.65 -8.60
CA ILE A 230 -3.29 -1.64 -8.77
C ILE A 230 -3.66 -2.90 -8.00
N ASN A 231 -4.32 -3.85 -8.65
CA ASN A 231 -4.67 -5.14 -8.06
C ASN A 231 -3.46 -6.07 -7.95
N GLY A 232 -2.48 -5.89 -8.84
CA GLY A 232 -1.18 -6.55 -8.78
C GLY A 232 -0.26 -6.01 -7.68
N THR A 233 1.01 -5.82 -8.01
CA THR A 233 2.04 -5.29 -7.11
C THR A 233 2.52 -3.93 -7.59
N LEU A 234 2.54 -2.95 -6.69
CA LEU A 234 3.19 -1.66 -6.92
C LEU A 234 4.61 -1.67 -6.36
N HIS A 235 5.57 -1.27 -7.19
CA HIS A 235 6.92 -0.93 -6.77
C HIS A 235 7.24 0.51 -7.19
N ALA A 236 6.73 1.48 -6.42
CA ALA A 236 7.07 2.89 -6.56
C ALA A 236 8.06 3.26 -5.47
N VAL A 237 9.35 3.23 -5.81
CA VAL A 237 10.44 3.51 -4.85
C VAL A 237 11.36 4.56 -5.47
N GLY A 238 11.18 5.80 -5.06
CA GLY A 238 12.08 6.91 -5.38
C GLY A 238 13.31 6.93 -4.48
N THR A 239 14.03 8.05 -4.51
CA THR A 239 15.09 8.37 -3.55
C THR A 239 14.88 9.78 -2.98
N PRO A 240 15.55 10.16 -1.88
CA PRO A 240 15.49 11.54 -1.37
C PRO A 240 15.82 12.60 -2.43
N GLU A 241 16.75 12.30 -3.35
CA GLU A 241 17.19 13.19 -4.41
C GLU A 241 16.32 13.12 -5.67
N GLN A 242 15.62 12.01 -5.87
CA GLN A 242 14.83 11.72 -7.06
C GLN A 242 13.50 11.09 -6.66
N MET A 243 12.70 11.87 -5.93
CA MET A 243 11.35 11.44 -5.56
C MET A 243 10.50 11.25 -6.82
N ILE A 244 9.62 10.25 -6.78
CA ILE A 244 8.57 10.08 -7.80
C ILE A 244 7.52 11.16 -7.54
N THR A 245 7.05 11.86 -8.57
CA THR A 245 5.98 12.86 -8.41
C THR A 245 4.72 12.37 -9.12
N ILE A 246 3.60 12.34 -8.42
CA ILE A 246 2.27 12.01 -8.95
C ILE A 246 1.37 13.22 -8.71
N THR A 247 0.96 13.90 -9.78
CA THR A 247 0.33 15.21 -9.69
C THR A 247 -0.67 15.45 -10.84
N SER A 248 -1.36 16.58 -10.76
CA SER A 248 -2.34 17.04 -11.75
C SER A 248 -1.66 17.77 -12.92
N ASP A 249 -2.22 17.63 -14.14
CA ASP A 249 -1.81 18.39 -15.32
C ASP A 249 -2.38 19.83 -15.35
N SER A 250 -3.25 20.16 -14.40
CA SER A 250 -3.93 21.45 -14.35
C SER A 250 -2.96 22.60 -14.07
N PRO A 251 -3.05 23.73 -14.80
CA PRO A 251 -2.29 24.94 -14.48
C PRO A 251 -2.75 25.63 -13.18
N THR A 252 -3.92 25.26 -12.67
CA THR A 252 -4.49 25.73 -11.39
C THR A 252 -5.10 24.53 -10.68
N PRO A 253 -4.26 23.66 -10.11
CA PRO A 253 -4.72 22.36 -9.64
C PRO A 253 -5.63 22.46 -8.43
N GLY A 254 -6.64 21.61 -8.40
CA GLY A 254 -7.62 21.48 -7.33
C GLY A 254 -7.45 20.17 -6.57
N ILE A 255 -7.87 20.14 -5.31
CA ILE A 255 -7.78 18.95 -4.43
C ILE A 255 -8.67 17.77 -4.87
N TYR A 256 -9.45 17.93 -5.94
CA TYR A 256 -10.34 16.92 -6.50
C TYR A 256 -10.05 16.66 -7.99
N ASP A 257 -8.85 17.03 -8.49
CA ASP A 257 -8.55 16.93 -9.92
C ASP A 257 -8.59 15.50 -10.44
N TRP A 258 -8.31 14.53 -9.57
CA TRP A 258 -8.42 13.11 -9.84
C TRP A 258 -8.85 12.34 -8.58
N ASN A 259 -9.43 11.17 -8.77
CA ASN A 259 -10.18 10.48 -7.74
C ASN A 259 -9.25 9.62 -6.87
N HIS A 260 -9.05 8.36 -7.25
CA HIS A 260 -8.47 7.37 -6.34
C HIS A 260 -7.06 6.97 -6.76
N PHE A 261 -6.19 6.78 -5.78
CA PHE A 261 -5.02 5.92 -5.92
C PHE A 261 -5.18 4.73 -4.99
N GLN A 262 -5.32 3.52 -5.53
CA GLN A 262 -5.42 2.28 -4.74
C GLN A 262 -4.34 1.31 -5.18
N PHE A 263 -3.70 0.64 -4.23
CA PHE A 263 -2.84 -0.50 -4.53
C PHE A 263 -2.96 -1.59 -3.48
N SER A 264 -3.12 -2.84 -3.94
CA SER A 264 -3.36 -3.99 -3.07
C SER A 264 -2.10 -4.49 -2.39
N HIS A 265 -0.95 -4.44 -3.09
CA HIS A 265 0.32 -5.00 -2.62
C HIS A 265 1.50 -4.11 -3.02
N GLY A 266 2.56 -4.17 -2.21
CA GLY A 266 3.85 -3.58 -2.55
C GLY A 266 4.18 -2.34 -1.72
N ILE A 267 4.93 -1.43 -2.32
CA ILE A 267 5.59 -0.32 -1.63
C ILE A 267 5.41 0.99 -2.40
N PHE A 268 5.09 2.03 -1.64
CA PHE A 268 5.02 3.43 -2.09
C PHE A 268 5.98 4.26 -1.22
N SER A 269 7.16 4.54 -1.78
CA SER A 269 8.28 5.10 -1.04
C SER A 269 8.97 6.24 -1.78
N TYR A 270 9.33 7.31 -1.05
CA TYR A 270 9.96 8.50 -1.63
C TYR A 270 9.16 9.08 -2.80
N CYS A 271 7.85 9.21 -2.60
CA CYS A 271 6.92 9.81 -3.54
C CYS A 271 6.37 11.14 -3.03
N ILE A 272 6.09 12.06 -3.94
CA ILE A 272 5.25 13.23 -3.73
C ILE A 272 3.93 12.93 -4.44
N MET A 273 2.82 12.93 -3.71
CA MET A 273 1.49 12.76 -4.30
C MET A 273 0.59 13.92 -3.88
N GLU A 274 -0.08 14.51 -4.87
CA GLU A 274 -0.86 15.73 -4.66
C GLU A 274 -2.07 15.86 -5.61
N TYR A 275 -3.05 16.66 -5.18
CA TYR A 275 -4.28 16.99 -5.93
C TYR A 275 -5.23 15.81 -6.18
N TYR A 276 -5.18 14.82 -5.30
CA TYR A 276 -6.02 13.62 -5.34
C TYR A 276 -7.14 13.68 -4.31
N ARG A 277 -8.21 12.92 -4.57
CA ARG A 277 -9.30 12.78 -3.61
C ARG A 277 -8.97 11.79 -2.49
N CYS A 278 -8.60 10.55 -2.82
CA CYS A 278 -8.34 9.47 -1.84
C CYS A 278 -7.10 8.63 -2.17
N PHE A 279 -6.42 8.13 -1.13
CA PHE A 279 -5.33 7.16 -1.25
C PHE A 279 -5.58 5.94 -0.36
N ASP A 280 -5.77 4.78 -1.01
CA ASP A 280 -6.23 3.54 -0.40
C ASP A 280 -5.16 2.43 -0.48
N PRO A 281 -4.18 2.40 0.43
CA PRO A 281 -3.21 1.31 0.51
C PRO A 281 -3.83 0.03 1.09
N GLY A 282 -3.63 -1.09 0.40
CA GLY A 282 -4.13 -2.41 0.78
C GLY A 282 -3.39 -3.09 1.93
N ASN A 283 -3.80 -4.32 2.26
CA ASN A 283 -3.22 -5.08 3.37
C ASN A 283 -1.74 -5.42 3.14
N GLY A 284 -0.92 -5.27 4.17
CA GLY A 284 0.50 -5.61 4.15
C GLY A 284 1.37 -4.68 3.28
N THR A 285 0.81 -3.56 2.82
CA THR A 285 1.53 -2.55 2.05
C THR A 285 2.37 -1.64 2.95
N VAL A 286 3.35 -0.96 2.34
CA VAL A 286 4.20 0.04 3.01
C VAL A 286 4.09 1.37 2.30
N VAL A 287 3.75 2.42 3.05
CA VAL A 287 3.73 3.81 2.62
C VAL A 287 4.75 4.57 3.46
N ASN A 288 5.93 4.88 2.90
CA ASN A 288 6.98 5.55 3.68
C ASN A 288 7.81 6.63 2.97
N HIS A 289 8.34 7.57 3.76
CA HIS A 289 9.18 8.67 3.25
C HIS A 289 8.51 9.52 2.15
N ASN A 290 7.18 9.61 2.17
CA ASN A 290 6.41 10.35 1.17
C ASN A 290 6.07 11.77 1.65
N ILE A 291 5.73 12.62 0.69
CA ILE A 291 5.03 13.89 0.91
C ILE A 291 3.62 13.74 0.31
N LEU A 292 2.61 13.78 1.15
CA LEU A 292 1.20 13.61 0.78
C LEU A 292 0.46 14.91 1.12
N ARG A 293 -0.09 15.60 0.10
CA ARG A 293 -0.65 16.95 0.30
C ARG A 293 -1.68 17.36 -0.74
N HIS A 294 -2.40 18.45 -0.47
CA HIS A 294 -3.41 19.01 -1.37
C HIS A 294 -4.47 17.95 -1.71
N VAL A 295 -5.09 17.40 -0.66
CA VAL A 295 -5.97 16.24 -0.77
C VAL A 295 -7.44 16.64 -0.61
N GLY A 296 -8.31 16.03 -1.39
CA GLY A 296 -9.76 16.23 -1.34
C GLY A 296 -10.39 15.68 -0.08
N GLU A 297 -10.19 14.39 0.19
CA GLU A 297 -10.74 13.66 1.34
C GLU A 297 -9.57 13.18 2.24
N CYS A 298 -9.45 11.87 2.52
CA CYS A 298 -8.37 11.30 3.32
C CYS A 298 -7.03 11.22 2.57
N ALA A 299 -5.96 11.78 3.15
CA ALA A 299 -4.62 11.71 2.55
C ALA A 299 -4.02 10.30 2.59
N VAL A 300 -4.37 9.51 3.61
CA VAL A 300 -4.18 8.05 3.66
C VAL A 300 -5.40 7.43 4.33
N CYS A 301 -6.14 6.61 3.61
CA CYS A 301 -7.27 5.87 4.14
C CYS A 301 -6.74 4.50 4.61
N ALA A 302 -6.25 4.45 5.85
CA ALA A 302 -5.55 3.32 6.47
C ALA A 302 -6.50 2.22 6.97
N ASN A 303 -7.48 1.85 6.12
CA ASN A 303 -8.53 0.86 6.37
C ASN A 303 -8.05 -0.59 6.23
N SER A 304 -6.76 -0.83 6.46
CA SER A 304 -6.05 -2.08 6.20
C SER A 304 -4.96 -2.32 7.25
N SER A 305 -4.14 -3.35 7.05
CA SER A 305 -2.92 -3.59 7.85
C SER A 305 -1.69 -2.82 7.35
N VAL A 306 -1.89 -1.72 6.61
CA VAL A 306 -0.82 -0.87 6.07
C VAL A 306 0.15 -0.35 7.15
N VAL A 307 1.43 -0.25 6.77
CA VAL A 307 2.44 0.50 7.53
C VAL A 307 2.60 1.89 6.91
N VAL A 308 2.24 2.92 7.67
CA VAL A 308 2.38 4.34 7.31
C VAL A 308 3.48 4.95 8.17
N GLU A 309 4.66 5.19 7.59
CA GLU A 309 5.81 5.64 8.38
C GLU A 309 6.71 6.69 7.72
N ASN A 310 7.34 7.54 8.54
CA ASN A 310 8.30 8.55 8.07
C ASN A 310 7.76 9.48 6.97
N ASN A 311 6.44 9.65 6.87
CA ASN A 311 5.81 10.51 5.87
C ASN A 311 5.63 11.93 6.41
N THR A 312 5.54 12.90 5.50
CA THR A 312 5.01 14.23 5.77
C THR A 312 3.63 14.34 5.12
N ILE A 313 2.58 14.45 5.93
CA ILE A 313 1.18 14.40 5.48
C ILE A 313 0.50 15.68 5.95
N TYR A 314 -0.08 16.48 5.05
CA TYR A 314 -0.71 17.76 5.41
C TYR A 314 -1.70 18.25 4.36
N ASP A 315 -2.55 19.22 4.72
CA ASP A 315 -3.48 19.90 3.81
C ASP A 315 -4.47 18.96 3.10
N ALA A 316 -5.50 18.55 3.84
CA ALA A 316 -6.64 17.77 3.34
C ALA A 316 -7.97 18.51 3.50
N GLY A 317 -8.93 18.19 2.63
CA GLY A 317 -10.31 18.63 2.76
C GLY A 317 -11.08 17.91 3.87
N HIS A 318 -10.63 16.73 4.30
CA HIS A 318 -11.17 15.95 5.42
C HIS A 318 -10.08 15.74 6.49
N GLU A 319 -9.77 14.50 6.85
CA GLU A 319 -8.67 14.10 7.72
C GLU A 319 -7.41 13.73 6.94
N LEU A 320 -6.26 13.73 7.61
CA LEU A 320 -5.01 13.32 6.95
C LEU A 320 -4.86 11.81 6.94
N VAL A 321 -5.15 11.15 8.06
CA VAL A 321 -5.16 9.69 8.14
C VAL A 321 -6.51 9.26 8.69
N ASP A 322 -7.23 8.48 7.90
CA ASP A 322 -8.50 7.89 8.31
C ASP A 322 -8.34 6.39 8.56
N MET A 323 -9.11 5.84 9.49
CA MET A 323 -9.19 4.40 9.66
C MET A 323 -10.51 3.96 10.32
N HIS A 324 -11.07 2.87 9.77
CA HIS A 324 -12.29 2.23 10.22
C HIS A 324 -12.04 0.75 10.51
N ASN A 325 -12.21 0.34 11.77
CA ASN A 325 -12.14 -1.05 12.24
C ASN A 325 -10.87 -1.82 11.78
N ALA A 326 -9.74 -1.12 11.63
CA ALA A 326 -8.50 -1.67 11.09
C ALA A 326 -7.37 -1.76 12.13
N PHE A 327 -6.21 -2.26 11.72
CA PHE A 327 -5.02 -2.43 12.58
C PHE A 327 -3.74 -1.93 11.89
N PRO A 328 -3.71 -0.69 11.36
CA PRO A 328 -2.53 -0.14 10.74
C PRO A 328 -1.43 0.16 11.77
N THR A 329 -0.20 0.28 11.28
CA THR A 329 0.90 0.88 12.05
C THR A 329 1.20 2.27 11.49
N ILE A 330 0.97 3.30 12.31
CA ILE A 330 1.20 4.71 11.94
C ILE A 330 2.33 5.23 12.83
N ARG A 331 3.54 5.38 12.29
CA ARG A 331 4.70 5.75 13.11
C ARG A 331 5.66 6.75 12.50
N ASN A 332 6.30 7.55 13.34
CA ASN A 332 7.37 8.47 12.93
C ASN A 332 6.98 9.45 11.80
N ASN A 333 5.70 9.72 11.60
CA ASN A 333 5.23 10.67 10.60
C ASN A 333 5.22 12.10 11.17
N THR A 334 5.33 13.08 10.29
CA THR A 334 4.91 14.46 10.56
C THR A 334 3.53 14.66 9.93
N ILE A 335 2.51 14.83 10.77
CA ILE A 335 1.10 14.91 10.36
C ILE A 335 0.58 16.29 10.73
N GLY A 336 0.13 17.03 9.73
CA GLY A 336 -0.33 18.40 9.83
C GLY A 336 0.66 19.43 9.26
N PRO A 337 0.18 20.64 8.92
CA PRO A 337 -1.09 21.25 9.33
C PRO A 337 -2.34 20.68 8.66
N ASN A 338 -3.45 20.61 9.40
CA ASN A 338 -4.78 20.38 8.87
C ASN A 338 -5.79 21.30 9.59
N ASN A 339 -5.71 22.59 9.28
CA ASN A 339 -6.36 23.65 10.06
C ASN A 339 -7.89 23.44 10.13
N ASN A 340 -8.44 23.52 11.33
CA ASN A 340 -9.88 23.31 11.63
C ASN A 340 -10.41 21.90 11.33
N ARG A 341 -9.54 20.94 11.02
CA ARG A 341 -9.89 19.54 10.74
C ARG A 341 -9.03 18.57 11.53
N CYS A 342 -9.43 17.31 11.52
CA CYS A 342 -8.73 16.27 12.26
C CYS A 342 -7.47 15.85 11.52
N CYS A 343 -6.40 15.53 12.25
CA CYS A 343 -5.22 14.93 11.64
C CYS A 343 -5.38 13.43 11.49
N ILE A 344 -5.78 12.73 12.56
CA ILE A 344 -6.06 11.29 12.49
C ILE A 344 -7.47 11.02 13.02
N VAL A 345 -8.28 10.30 12.25
CA VAL A 345 -9.58 9.78 12.69
C VAL A 345 -9.42 8.28 12.99
N ILE A 346 -10.05 7.84 14.08
CA ILE A 346 -10.05 6.45 14.51
C ILE A 346 -11.48 6.03 14.81
N ASP A 347 -12.04 5.24 13.91
CA ASP A 347 -13.34 4.60 14.04
C ASP A 347 -13.18 3.09 14.27
N GLY A 348 -12.61 2.76 15.43
CA GLY A 348 -12.46 1.38 15.91
C GLY A 348 -11.17 0.69 15.49
N GLY A 349 -11.11 -0.61 15.77
CA GLY A 349 -9.93 -1.43 15.50
C GLY A 349 -8.86 -1.36 16.59
N SER A 350 -7.61 -1.60 16.21
CA SER A 350 -6.47 -1.65 17.15
C SER A 350 -5.18 -1.16 16.47
N PRO A 351 -5.12 0.14 16.13
CA PRO A 351 -3.94 0.70 15.48
C PRO A 351 -2.77 0.84 16.47
N LEU A 352 -1.55 0.77 15.94
CA LEU A 352 -0.36 1.23 16.64
C LEU A 352 0.00 2.63 16.15
N ILE A 353 -0.12 3.64 17.01
CA ILE A 353 0.19 5.03 16.65
C ILE A 353 1.29 5.54 17.57
N THR A 354 2.51 5.71 17.08
CA THR A 354 3.68 6.00 17.94
C THR A 354 4.78 6.81 17.24
N GLY A 355 5.49 7.66 17.97
CA GLY A 355 6.62 8.41 17.41
C GLY A 355 6.23 9.52 16.42
N ASN A 356 4.95 9.79 16.22
CA ASN A 356 4.49 10.80 15.26
C ASN A 356 4.60 12.21 15.87
N THR A 357 4.84 13.20 15.02
CA THR A 357 4.63 14.62 15.34
C THR A 357 3.31 15.06 14.71
N ILE A 358 2.30 15.35 15.53
CA ILE A 358 0.95 15.71 15.10
C ILE A 358 0.70 17.17 15.48
N LYS A 359 0.55 18.04 14.48
CA LYS A 359 0.62 19.48 14.71
C LYS A 359 -0.34 20.31 13.87
N ASP A 360 -0.72 21.46 14.43
CA ASP A 360 -1.48 22.49 13.72
C ASP A 360 -2.80 21.93 13.11
N CYS A 361 -3.47 21.04 13.86
CA CYS A 361 -4.74 20.42 13.51
C CYS A 361 -5.89 21.04 14.31
N GLY A 362 -7.13 20.97 13.80
CA GLY A 362 -8.32 21.20 14.63
C GLY A 362 -8.36 20.23 15.80
N SER A 363 -8.23 18.94 15.49
CA SER A 363 -8.00 17.86 16.46
C SER A 363 -6.80 17.03 16.03
N GLY A 364 -5.86 16.76 16.93
CA GLY A 364 -4.74 15.86 16.65
C GLY A 364 -5.24 14.45 16.32
N LEU A 365 -5.98 13.87 17.26
CA LEU A 365 -6.69 12.61 17.10
C LEU A 365 -8.18 12.82 17.36
N LEU A 366 -9.06 12.28 16.50
CA LEU A 366 -10.49 12.16 16.74
C LEU A 366 -10.85 10.69 16.93
N LEU A 367 -11.34 10.37 18.13
CA LEU A 367 -11.78 9.02 18.50
C LEU A 367 -13.32 8.94 18.36
N LEU A 368 -13.78 8.10 17.44
CA LEU A 368 -15.20 7.76 17.28
C LEU A 368 -15.58 6.47 18.03
N VAL A 369 -14.67 5.92 18.84
CA VAL A 369 -14.82 4.64 19.58
C VAL A 369 -14.46 4.69 21.06
N SER A 370 -15.39 4.22 21.91
CA SER A 370 -15.50 4.52 23.36
C SER A 370 -14.17 4.83 24.07
N PRO A 371 -14.09 5.87 24.92
CA PRO A 371 -12.86 6.20 25.65
C PRO A 371 -12.44 5.10 26.63
N GLU A 372 -13.32 4.14 26.93
CA GLU A 372 -13.02 2.98 27.76
C GLU A 372 -12.55 1.75 26.96
N ASP A 373 -12.35 1.87 25.65
CA ASP A 373 -11.76 0.79 24.86
C ASP A 373 -10.31 0.54 25.31
N PRO A 374 -10.02 -0.66 25.86
CA PRO A 374 -8.69 -0.99 26.36
C PRO A 374 -7.63 -1.02 25.25
N ASN A 375 -8.01 -1.17 23.98
CA ASN A 375 -7.08 -1.21 22.86
C ASN A 375 -6.59 0.18 22.43
N LEU A 376 -7.30 1.25 22.80
CA LEU A 376 -7.00 2.62 22.39
C LEU A 376 -6.04 3.34 23.35
N LYS A 377 -6.26 3.19 24.67
CA LYS A 377 -5.53 3.99 25.70
C LYS A 377 -4.02 3.75 25.71
N ASP A 378 -3.56 2.51 25.53
CA ASP A 378 -2.13 2.17 25.68
C ASP A 378 -1.33 2.24 24.37
N ASN A 379 -1.98 2.14 23.21
CA ASN A 379 -1.33 2.05 21.89
C ASN A 379 -1.24 3.39 21.16
N ILE A 380 -2.11 4.35 21.47
CA ILE A 380 -2.25 5.60 20.72
C ILE A 380 -1.47 6.77 21.35
N LEU A 381 -1.21 6.72 22.65
CA LEU A 381 -0.65 7.85 23.40
C LEU A 381 0.87 7.81 23.56
N LYS A 382 1.51 6.69 23.25
CA LYS A 382 2.93 6.52 23.55
C LYS A 382 3.78 7.21 22.49
N ASN A 383 4.67 8.09 22.96
CA ASN A 383 5.74 8.71 22.18
C ASN A 383 5.29 9.57 20.99
N ASN A 384 4.02 9.96 20.91
CA ASN A 384 3.58 10.98 19.96
C ASN A 384 3.81 12.39 20.55
N THR A 385 4.22 13.31 19.69
CA THR A 385 4.42 14.72 20.02
C THR A 385 3.28 15.53 19.43
N PHE A 386 2.50 16.19 20.27
CA PHE A 386 1.40 17.04 19.86
C PHE A 386 1.77 18.53 19.97
N LEU A 387 1.54 19.33 18.92
CA LEU A 387 1.95 20.73 18.87
C LEU A 387 0.84 21.60 18.28
N ASN A 388 0.39 22.62 19.02
CA ASN A 388 -0.55 23.64 18.54
C ASN A 388 -1.87 23.11 17.93
N ASN A 389 -2.35 21.95 18.37
CA ASN A 389 -3.67 21.48 17.98
C ASN A 389 -4.76 22.24 18.75
N GLY A 390 -5.96 22.35 18.18
CA GLY A 390 -7.12 22.83 18.93
C GLY A 390 -7.40 21.95 20.14
N GLU A 391 -7.40 20.64 19.91
CA GLU A 391 -7.34 19.60 20.92
C GLU A 391 -6.37 18.51 20.47
N ASP A 392 -5.51 18.00 21.36
CA ASP A 392 -4.62 16.90 20.99
C ASP A 392 -5.41 15.62 20.73
N ILE A 393 -6.47 15.42 21.52
CA ILE A 393 -7.37 14.26 21.44
C ILE A 393 -8.79 14.73 21.71
N SER A 394 -9.67 14.45 20.75
CA SER A 394 -11.10 14.73 20.78
C SER A 394 -11.91 13.44 20.69
N TYR A 395 -13.17 13.51 21.11
CA TYR A 395 -14.10 12.39 21.15
C TYR A 395 -15.40 12.76 20.44
N GLY A 396 -15.82 11.98 19.45
CA GLY A 396 -16.92 12.33 18.53
C GLY A 396 -18.21 11.51 18.68
N TYR A 397 -18.45 10.86 19.82
CA TYR A 397 -19.62 9.98 20.06
C TYR A 397 -20.99 10.64 19.94
#